data_AF-A0A4Q3D4B0-F1
#
_entry.id   AF-A0A4Q3D4B0-F1
#
_cell.length_a   1.000
_cell.length_b   1.000
_cell.length_c   1.000
_cell.angle_alpha   90.00
_cell.angle_beta   90.00
_cell.angle_gamma   90.00
#
_symmetry.space_group_name_H-M   'P 1'
#
loop_
_entity.id
_entity.type
_entity.pdbx_description
1 polymer ?
#
loop_
_entity_poly.entity_id
_entity_poly.type
_entity_poly.pdbx_seq_one_letter_code
_entity_poly.pdbx_strand_id
1 'polypeptide(L)'
;MKKTILTILIATGAMHGFAQKTELGVQINSGLFSFHGDRTKRNTYVSYNDRDLTIGDSRSSGGIGFGGKNGLNMGFGFNLKHITPAKVFFAAEAGFDYSKSRISINKMYWDGEEPAKGKANLRFATIYLVPTVGYRLPVRHINIDLGLGVDVSRLINSSEK
;
A
#
# COMPACT_ATOMS: atom_id res chain seq x y z
N MET A 1 2.02 41.64 -14.39
CA MET A 1 1.65 40.63 -15.41
C MET A 1 2.80 40.35 -16.39
N LYS A 2 3.31 41.33 -17.15
CA LYS A 2 4.42 41.09 -18.11
C LYS A 2 5.69 40.51 -17.49
N LYS A 3 6.12 41.02 -16.32
CA LYS A 3 7.28 40.51 -15.59
C LYS A 3 7.07 39.09 -15.05
N THR A 4 5.86 38.77 -14.60
CA THR A 4 5.49 37.45 -14.07
C THR A 4 5.52 36.39 -15.16
N ILE A 5 4.95 36.69 -16.33
CA ILE A 5 4.98 35.80 -17.50
C ILE A 5 6.43 35.58 -17.96
N LEU A 6 7.23 36.65 -18.06
CA LEU A 6 8.64 36.55 -18.43
C LEU A 6 9.44 35.68 -17.45
N THR A 7 9.15 35.81 -16.15
CA THR A 7 9.81 34.99 -15.11
C THR A 7 9.45 33.52 -15.25
N ILE A 8 8.17 33.20 -15.50
CA ILE A 8 7.71 31.83 -15.76
C ILE A 8 8.38 31.26 -17.01
N LEU A 9 8.50 32.06 -18.08
CA LEU A 9 9.05 31.66 -19.37
C LEU A 9 10.57 31.44 -19.33
N ILE A 10 11.30 32.27 -18.59
CA ILE A 10 12.74 32.09 -18.33
C ILE A 10 12.96 30.86 -17.44
N ALA A 11 12.13 30.68 -16.40
CA ALA A 11 12.21 29.51 -15.52
C ALA A 11 11.94 28.20 -16.29
N THR A 12 10.96 28.17 -17.19
CA THR A 12 10.68 26.99 -18.05
C THR A 12 11.74 26.80 -19.14
N GLY A 13 12.29 27.88 -19.71
CA GLY A 13 13.38 27.80 -20.68
C GLY A 13 14.68 27.27 -20.08
N ALA A 14 15.04 27.69 -18.87
CA ALA A 14 16.23 27.21 -18.14
C ALA A 14 16.13 25.72 -17.77
N MET A 15 14.92 25.16 -17.69
CA MET A 15 14.71 23.74 -17.41
C MET A 15 15.11 22.83 -18.57
N HIS A 16 15.27 23.33 -19.81
CA HIS A 16 15.56 22.53 -21.01
C HIS A 16 17.07 22.26 -21.26
N GLY A 17 17.94 22.46 -20.28
CA GLY A 17 19.39 22.21 -20.42
C GLY A 17 19.73 20.72 -20.63
N PHE A 18 20.76 20.44 -21.43
CA PHE A 18 21.30 19.12 -21.84
C PHE A 18 21.80 18.18 -20.72
N ALA A 19 21.51 18.48 -19.45
CA ALA A 19 21.89 17.68 -18.28
C ALA A 19 20.70 17.02 -17.57
N GLN A 20 19.54 17.00 -18.21
CA GLN A 20 18.37 16.27 -17.73
C GLN A 20 18.55 14.77 -17.98
N LYS A 21 18.23 13.96 -16.97
CA LYS A 21 18.30 12.50 -17.06
C LYS A 21 16.94 11.91 -16.70
N THR A 22 16.42 11.05 -17.57
CA THR A 22 15.26 10.22 -17.26
C THR A 22 15.73 8.81 -16.92
N GLU A 23 15.26 8.28 -15.80
CA GLU A 23 15.54 6.95 -15.30
C GLU A 23 14.23 6.16 -15.26
N LEU A 24 14.27 4.92 -15.74
CA LEU A 24 13.17 3.97 -15.67
C LEU A 24 13.61 2.80 -14.79
N GLY A 25 12.74 2.41 -13.86
CA GLY A 25 12.98 1.32 -12.92
C GLY A 25 11.84 0.32 -12.91
N VAL A 26 12.18 -0.92 -12.57
CA VAL A 26 11.25 -2.00 -12.31
C VAL A 26 11.55 -2.50 -10.90
N GLN A 27 10.50 -2.77 -10.12
CA GLN A 27 10.64 -3.17 -8.73
C GLN A 27 9.73 -4.35 -8.38
N ILE A 28 10.23 -5.18 -7.46
CA ILE A 28 9.48 -6.23 -6.81
C ILE A 28 9.51 -5.93 -5.33
N ASN A 29 8.32 -5.80 -4.74
CA ASN A 29 8.14 -5.42 -3.35
C ASN A 29 7.67 -6.63 -2.55
N SER A 30 8.14 -6.74 -1.31
CA SER A 30 7.59 -7.67 -0.33
C SER A 30 7.62 -7.04 1.05
N GLY A 31 6.64 -7.36 1.89
CA GLY A 31 6.53 -6.72 3.20
C GLY A 31 5.65 -7.47 4.18
N LEU A 32 5.84 -7.13 5.46
CA LEU A 32 4.98 -7.53 6.56
C LEU A 32 4.13 -6.33 6.97
N PHE A 33 2.83 -6.53 7.17
CA PHE A 33 1.92 -5.47 7.62
C PHE A 33 0.99 -5.98 8.72
N SER A 34 0.35 -5.08 9.45
CA SER A 34 -0.78 -5.42 10.33
C SER A 34 -1.74 -4.24 10.38
N PHE A 35 -3.03 -4.51 10.51
CA PHE A 35 -4.02 -3.46 10.71
C PHE A 35 -4.12 -3.14 12.21
N HIS A 36 -4.49 -1.90 12.53
CA HIS A 36 -4.73 -1.45 13.89
C HIS A 36 -6.01 -0.60 13.91
N GLY A 37 -6.79 -0.74 14.98
CA GLY A 37 -8.06 -0.02 15.16
C GLY A 37 -9.09 -0.87 15.91
N ASP A 38 -10.20 -0.24 16.28
CA ASP A 38 -11.21 -0.83 17.17
C ASP A 38 -11.88 -2.10 16.62
N ARG A 39 -11.91 -2.23 15.29
CA ARG A 39 -12.49 -3.39 14.58
C ARG A 39 -11.46 -4.45 14.18
N THR A 40 -10.19 -4.28 14.54
CA THR A 40 -9.14 -5.23 14.18
C THR A 40 -9.05 -6.37 15.20
N LYS A 41 -9.22 -7.63 14.77
CA LYS A 41 -9.16 -8.80 15.68
C LYS A 41 -8.03 -9.76 15.30
N ARG A 42 -7.50 -10.45 16.33
CA ARG A 42 -6.50 -11.55 16.20
C ARG A 42 -7.14 -12.92 16.08
N ASN A 43 -8.31 -13.07 16.69
CA ASN A 43 -9.06 -14.31 16.76
C ASN A 43 -10.53 -14.02 16.41
N THR A 44 -11.19 -15.00 15.81
CA THR A 44 -12.63 -14.99 15.50
C THR A 44 -13.21 -16.35 15.89
N TYR A 45 -14.53 -16.47 15.79
CA TYR A 45 -15.25 -17.70 16.03
C TYR A 45 -16.22 -18.01 14.90
N VAL A 46 -16.67 -19.26 14.88
CA VAL A 46 -17.71 -19.75 13.98
C VAL A 46 -18.98 -19.92 14.81
N SER A 47 -20.06 -19.30 14.40
CA SER A 47 -21.39 -19.52 14.97
C SER A 47 -22.20 -20.35 13.99
N TYR A 48 -22.74 -21.46 14.46
CA TYR A 48 -23.72 -22.25 13.72
C TYR A 48 -25.07 -22.09 14.40
N ASN A 49 -26.09 -21.80 13.63
CA ASN A 49 -27.48 -21.93 14.04
C ASN A 49 -28.18 -22.81 12.98
N ASP A 50 -29.29 -23.48 13.32
CA ASP A 50 -29.95 -24.52 12.49
C ASP A 50 -30.33 -24.09 11.04
N ARG A 51 -30.11 -22.82 10.69
CA ARG A 51 -30.36 -22.24 9.37
C ARG A 51 -29.14 -21.62 8.69
N ASP A 52 -28.06 -21.29 9.42
CA ASP A 52 -26.92 -20.55 8.87
C ASP A 52 -25.58 -20.79 9.61
N LEU A 53 -24.49 -20.88 8.83
CA LEU A 53 -23.11 -20.84 9.31
C LEU A 53 -22.57 -19.41 9.17
N THR A 54 -22.33 -18.73 10.28
CA THR A 54 -21.75 -17.37 10.27
C THR A 54 -20.36 -17.39 10.89
N ILE A 55 -19.37 -16.82 10.19
CA ILE A 55 -18.06 -16.55 10.77
C ILE A 55 -18.06 -15.07 11.20
N GLY A 56 -17.82 -14.78 12.48
CA GLY A 56 -17.83 -13.40 12.97
C GLY A 56 -18.27 -13.26 14.42
N ASP A 57 -18.22 -12.04 14.91
CA ASP A 57 -18.65 -11.72 16.26
C ASP A 57 -20.17 -11.53 16.31
N SER A 58 -20.92 -12.45 16.92
CA SER A 58 -22.36 -12.40 17.25
C SER A 58 -22.82 -11.11 17.92
N ARG A 59 -21.91 -10.29 18.48
CA ARG A 59 -22.21 -8.94 19.01
C ARG A 59 -21.99 -7.80 18.02
N SER A 60 -21.53 -8.11 16.81
CA SER A 60 -21.21 -7.15 15.74
C SER A 60 -21.99 -7.54 14.49
N SER A 61 -23.04 -6.78 14.20
CA SER A 61 -23.74 -6.75 12.91
C SER A 61 -22.86 -6.26 11.73
N GLY A 62 -21.53 -6.24 11.88
CA GLY A 62 -20.56 -5.58 10.99
C GLY A 62 -19.45 -6.45 10.39
N GLY A 63 -19.57 -7.78 10.41
CA GLY A 63 -18.61 -8.70 9.75
C GLY A 63 -17.35 -9.05 10.58
N ILE A 64 -16.45 -9.84 9.99
CA ILE A 64 -15.21 -10.32 10.64
C ILE A 64 -14.16 -9.20 10.65
N GLY A 65 -13.67 -8.86 11.84
CA GLY A 65 -12.57 -7.92 12.00
C GLY A 65 -11.20 -8.55 11.68
N PHE A 66 -10.67 -8.39 10.47
CA PHE A 66 -9.34 -8.86 10.12
C PHE A 66 -8.22 -7.93 10.60
N GLY A 67 -6.99 -8.45 10.65
CA GLY A 67 -5.80 -7.60 10.67
C GLY A 67 -4.98 -7.56 11.94
N GLY A 68 -5.44 -8.17 13.04
CA GLY A 68 -4.72 -8.11 14.32
C GLY A 68 -3.44 -8.93 14.35
N LYS A 69 -3.23 -9.77 13.32
CA LYS A 69 -2.02 -10.53 13.08
C LYS A 69 -1.30 -10.01 11.84
N ASN A 70 0.00 -10.29 11.80
CA ASN A 70 0.85 -9.95 10.67
C ASN A 70 0.31 -10.59 9.39
N GLY A 71 0.14 -9.76 8.36
CA GLY A 71 -0.08 -10.13 6.98
C GLY A 71 1.19 -10.00 6.15
N LEU A 72 1.13 -10.55 4.94
CA LEU A 72 2.19 -10.50 3.94
C LEU A 72 1.69 -9.73 2.72
N ASN A 73 2.53 -8.84 2.19
CA ASN A 73 2.34 -8.15 0.92
C ASN A 73 3.43 -8.62 -0.06
N MET A 74 3.04 -8.87 -1.31
CA MET A 74 3.94 -8.98 -2.45
C MET A 74 3.42 -8.12 -3.60
N GLY A 75 4.31 -7.41 -4.27
CA GLY A 75 3.93 -6.48 -5.31
C GLY A 75 4.97 -6.30 -6.39
N PHE A 76 4.56 -5.63 -7.44
CA PHE A 76 5.37 -5.28 -8.58
C PHE A 76 5.05 -3.86 -9.02
N GLY A 77 6.06 -3.11 -9.46
CA GLY A 77 5.88 -1.72 -9.86
C GLY A 77 6.88 -1.24 -10.90
N PHE A 78 6.56 -0.09 -11.45
CA PHE A 78 7.40 0.68 -12.35
C PHE A 78 7.65 2.06 -11.75
N ASN A 79 8.87 2.54 -11.95
CA ASN A 79 9.32 3.84 -11.50
C ASN A 79 9.78 4.65 -12.71
N LEU A 80 9.26 5.86 -12.88
CA LEU A 80 9.78 6.84 -13.82
C LEU A 80 10.30 8.03 -13.03
N LYS A 81 11.56 8.40 -13.22
CA LYS A 81 12.20 9.52 -12.53
C LYS A 81 12.88 10.44 -13.53
N HIS A 82 12.53 11.70 -13.49
CA HIS A 82 13.16 12.75 -14.27
C HIS A 82 13.97 13.66 -13.37
N ILE A 83 15.27 13.82 -13.67
CA ILE A 83 16.22 14.58 -12.87
C ILE A 83 16.67 15.79 -13.68
N THR A 84 16.50 16.96 -13.09
CA THR A 84 16.90 18.25 -13.68
C THR A 84 18.42 18.49 -13.53
N PRO A 85 18.99 19.45 -14.27
CA PRO A 85 20.40 19.85 -14.09
C PRO A 85 20.70 20.32 -12.66
N ALA A 86 19.71 20.94 -12.00
CA ALA A 86 19.78 21.38 -10.61
C ALA A 86 19.69 20.22 -9.59
N LYS A 87 19.66 18.96 -10.05
CA LYS A 87 19.53 17.73 -9.25
C LYS A 87 18.22 17.55 -8.50
N VAL A 88 17.27 18.46 -8.69
CA VAL A 88 15.87 18.23 -8.33
C VAL A 88 15.31 17.14 -9.23
N PHE A 89 14.58 16.18 -8.68
CA PHE A 89 13.90 15.15 -9.45
C PHE A 89 12.40 15.13 -9.19
N PHE A 90 11.67 14.74 -10.24
CA PHE A 90 10.25 14.42 -10.20
C PHE A 90 10.12 12.96 -10.59
N ALA A 91 9.43 12.17 -9.78
CA ALA A 91 9.21 10.77 -10.04
C ALA A 91 7.74 10.41 -9.88
N ALA A 92 7.34 9.37 -10.60
CA ALA A 92 6.06 8.70 -10.42
C ALA A 92 6.33 7.21 -10.37
N GLU A 93 5.83 6.57 -9.34
CA GLU A 93 5.88 5.13 -9.18
C GLU A 93 4.47 4.58 -9.23
N ALA A 94 4.22 3.54 -10.02
CA ALA A 94 2.93 2.90 -10.08
C ALA A 94 3.09 1.39 -10.04
N GLY A 95 2.16 0.70 -9.38
CA GLY A 95 2.26 -0.73 -9.25
C GLY A 95 1.01 -1.40 -8.74
N PHE A 96 1.16 -2.70 -8.54
CA PHE A 96 0.15 -3.61 -8.06
C PHE A 96 0.69 -4.41 -6.89
N ASP A 97 -0.09 -4.45 -5.81
CA ASP A 97 0.20 -5.17 -4.59
C ASP A 97 -0.89 -6.21 -4.32
N TYR A 98 -0.46 -7.40 -3.94
CA TYR A 98 -1.32 -8.47 -3.44
C TYR A 98 -0.98 -8.77 -1.99
N SER A 99 -1.97 -8.62 -1.13
CA SER A 99 -1.83 -8.71 0.32
C SER A 99 -2.71 -9.80 0.91
N LYS A 100 -2.18 -10.47 1.93
CA LYS A 100 -2.86 -11.54 2.66
C LYS A 100 -2.74 -11.31 4.16
N SER A 101 -3.87 -11.14 4.85
CA SER A 101 -3.96 -11.12 6.30
C SER A 101 -4.62 -12.39 6.83
N ARG A 102 -4.22 -12.85 8.01
CA ARG A 102 -4.73 -14.09 8.64
C ARG A 102 -5.37 -13.79 9.99
N ILE A 103 -6.49 -14.45 10.25
CA ILE A 103 -7.11 -14.51 11.58
C ILE A 103 -7.25 -15.98 12.02
N SER A 104 -7.14 -16.24 13.32
CA SER A 104 -7.34 -17.60 13.86
C SER A 104 -8.79 -17.79 14.28
N ILE A 105 -9.36 -18.96 13.95
CA ILE A 105 -10.63 -19.40 14.50
C ILE A 105 -10.31 -20.25 15.72
N ASN A 106 -10.73 -19.80 16.91
CA ASN A 106 -10.41 -20.49 18.17
C ASN A 106 -11.65 -21.02 18.92
N LYS A 107 -12.86 -20.67 18.48
CA LYS A 107 -14.12 -21.10 19.11
C LYS A 107 -15.19 -21.43 18.07
N MET A 108 -16.08 -22.34 18.43
CA MET A 108 -17.32 -22.63 17.73
C MET A 108 -18.50 -22.51 18.71
N TYR A 109 -19.60 -21.90 18.27
CA TYR A 109 -20.87 -21.87 19.00
C TYR A 109 -21.90 -22.70 18.23
N TRP A 110 -22.36 -23.79 18.84
CA TRP A 110 -23.41 -24.70 18.30
C TRP A 110 -24.49 -24.98 19.36
N ASP A 111 -24.08 -25.29 20.59
CA ASP A 111 -24.97 -25.45 21.76
C ASP A 111 -24.20 -25.12 23.06
N GLY A 112 -23.31 -24.14 22.97
CA GLY A 112 -22.27 -23.88 23.97
C GLY A 112 -20.98 -23.37 23.31
N GLU A 113 -20.01 -22.95 24.11
CA GLU A 113 -18.69 -22.55 23.62
C GLU A 113 -17.76 -23.76 23.54
N GLU A 114 -17.42 -24.17 22.34
CA GLU A 114 -16.49 -25.28 22.09
C GLU A 114 -15.15 -24.78 21.53
N PRO A 115 -14.00 -25.31 21.98
CA PRO A 115 -12.70 -24.95 21.42
C PRO A 115 -12.60 -25.44 19.97
N ALA A 116 -12.20 -24.52 19.08
CA ALA A 116 -11.99 -24.83 17.67
C ALA A 116 -10.56 -24.50 17.24
N LYS A 117 -10.09 -25.12 16.16
CA LYS A 117 -8.78 -24.83 15.56
C LYS A 117 -8.92 -24.63 14.06
N GLY A 118 -9.11 -23.38 13.66
CA GLY A 118 -9.22 -22.99 12.25
C GLY A 118 -8.47 -21.71 11.91
N LYS A 119 -8.53 -21.32 10.65
CA LYS A 119 -7.91 -20.10 10.12
C LYS A 119 -8.81 -19.53 9.03
N ALA A 120 -8.97 -18.22 9.01
CA ALA A 120 -9.54 -17.49 7.88
C ALA A 120 -8.52 -16.48 7.36
N ASN A 121 -8.53 -16.21 6.07
CA ASN A 121 -7.60 -15.30 5.42
C ASN A 121 -8.38 -14.24 4.64
N LEU A 122 -8.05 -12.98 4.89
CA LEU A 122 -8.43 -11.88 4.03
C LEU A 122 -7.35 -11.71 2.97
N ARG A 123 -7.75 -11.71 1.70
CA ARG A 123 -6.89 -11.48 0.54
C ARG A 123 -7.38 -10.24 -0.17
N PHE A 124 -6.49 -9.31 -0.44
CA PHE A 124 -6.85 -8.11 -1.16
C PHE A 124 -5.76 -7.68 -2.13
N ALA A 125 -6.20 -6.99 -3.18
CA ALA A 125 -5.36 -6.49 -4.25
C ALA A 125 -5.54 -4.98 -4.38
N THR A 126 -4.43 -4.27 -4.53
CA THR A 126 -4.37 -2.81 -4.56
C THR A 126 -3.53 -2.37 -5.75
N ILE A 127 -3.96 -1.32 -6.44
CA ILE A 127 -3.06 -0.52 -7.29
C ILE A 127 -2.66 0.74 -6.56
N TYR A 128 -1.43 1.18 -6.77
CA TYR A 128 -0.91 2.40 -6.17
C TYR A 128 -0.25 3.30 -7.21
N LEU A 129 -0.24 4.59 -6.90
CA LEU A 129 0.51 5.63 -7.59
C LEU A 129 1.16 6.53 -6.55
N VAL A 130 2.48 6.67 -6.60
CA VAL A 130 3.28 7.49 -5.70
C VAL A 130 4.01 8.58 -6.51
N PRO A 131 3.37 9.75 -6.75
CA PRO A 131 4.12 10.92 -7.18
C PRO A 131 5.12 11.34 -6.08
N THR A 132 6.35 11.63 -6.49
CA THR A 132 7.44 12.00 -5.60
C THR A 132 8.20 13.19 -6.17
N VAL A 133 8.55 14.15 -5.33
CA VAL A 133 9.50 15.22 -5.65
C VAL A 133 10.68 15.13 -4.70
N GLY A 134 11.88 15.40 -5.18
CA GLY A 134 13.07 15.24 -4.36
C GLY A 134 14.32 15.88 -4.92
N TYR A 135 15.44 15.59 -4.28
CA TYR A 135 16.76 16.08 -4.63
C TYR A 135 17.79 14.95 -4.61
N ARG A 136 18.67 14.93 -5.60
CA ARG A 136 19.77 13.96 -5.74
C ARG A 136 21.08 14.57 -5.26
N LEU A 137 21.69 13.97 -4.25
CA LEU A 137 23.01 14.29 -3.73
C LEU A 137 24.05 13.35 -4.38
N PRO A 138 24.87 13.84 -5.33
CA PRO A 138 26.00 13.07 -5.83
C PRO A 138 27.12 13.06 -4.78
N VAL A 139 27.41 11.89 -4.21
CA VAL A 139 28.50 11.70 -3.23
C VAL A 139 29.54 10.75 -3.84
N ARG A 140 30.63 11.31 -4.36
CA ARG A 140 31.68 10.57 -5.09
C ARG A 140 31.10 9.75 -6.26
N HIS A 141 31.03 8.43 -6.12
CA HIS A 141 30.57 7.50 -7.15
C HIS A 141 29.14 6.99 -6.91
N ILE A 142 28.47 7.46 -5.86
CA ILE A 142 27.09 7.08 -5.54
C ILE A 142 26.17 8.30 -5.60
N ASN A 143 24.92 8.08 -6.02
CA ASN A 143 23.87 9.08 -5.99
C ASN A 143 22.91 8.72 -4.86
N ILE A 144 22.68 9.65 -3.95
CA ILE A 144 21.72 9.51 -2.86
C ILE A 144 20.50 10.36 -3.19
N ASP A 145 19.33 9.73 -3.25
CA ASP A 145 18.07 10.43 -3.53
C ASP A 145 17.29 10.66 -2.24
N LEU A 146 16.95 11.91 -1.98
CA LEU A 146 16.05 12.31 -0.90
C LEU A 146 14.74 12.79 -1.54
N GLY A 147 13.64 12.10 -1.27
CA GLY A 147 12.34 12.40 -1.86
C GLY A 147 11.22 12.45 -0.85
N LEU A 148 10.20 13.24 -1.15
CA LEU A 148 8.92 13.26 -0.46
C LEU A 148 7.84 12.90 -1.49
N GLY A 149 7.02 11.91 -1.15
CA GLY A 149 5.97 11.42 -2.03
C GLY A 149 4.65 11.24 -1.29
N VAL A 150 3.57 11.17 -2.06
CA VAL A 150 2.21 10.89 -1.56
C VAL A 150 1.79 9.56 -2.14
N ASP A 151 1.39 8.61 -1.30
CA ASP A 151 0.84 7.33 -1.76
C ASP A 151 -0.67 7.47 -1.98
N VAL A 152 -1.09 7.24 -3.22
CA VAL A 152 -2.50 7.11 -3.57
C VAL A 152 -2.74 5.69 -4.02
N SER A 153 -3.40 4.90 -3.16
CA SER A 153 -3.72 3.51 -3.46
C SER A 153 -5.22 3.24 -3.48
N ARG A 154 -5.64 2.34 -4.37
CA ARG A 154 -7.03 1.90 -4.52
C ARG A 154 -7.13 0.38 -4.43
N LEU A 155 -8.00 -0.07 -3.54
CA LEU A 155 -8.42 -1.45 -3.43
C LEU A 155 -9.21 -1.85 -4.69
N ILE A 156 -8.75 -2.88 -5.39
CA ILE A 156 -9.42 -3.42 -6.59
C ILE A 156 -10.30 -4.60 -6.22
N ASN A 157 -9.77 -5.48 -5.36
CA ASN A 157 -10.45 -6.70 -4.98
C ASN A 157 -10.18 -7.01 -3.52
N SER A 158 -11.17 -7.59 -2.86
CA SER A 158 -11.10 -8.10 -1.49
C SER A 158 -11.93 -9.36 -1.39
N SER A 159 -11.34 -10.42 -0.85
CA SER A 159 -12.01 -11.72 -0.69
C SER A 159 -11.57 -12.40 0.59
N GLU A 160 -12.51 -13.10 1.20
CA GLU A 160 -12.30 -13.89 2.41
C GLU A 160 -12.29 -15.38 2.05
N LYS A 161 -11.33 -16.14 2.59
CA LYS A 161 -11.19 -17.59 2.41
C LYS A 161 -10.69 -18.30 3.67
#